data_AF-A0A7S2GXI6-F1
#
_entry.id   AF-A0A7S2GXI6-F1
#
_cell.length_a   1.000
_cell.length_b   1.000
_cell.length_c   1.000
_cell.angle_alpha   90.00
_cell.angle_beta   90.00
_cell.angle_gamma   90.00
#
_symmetry.space_group_name_H-M   'P 1'
#
loop_
_entity.id
_entity.type
_entity.pdbx_description
1 polymer ?
#
loop_
_entity_poly.entity_id
_entity_poly.type
_entity_poly.pdbx_seq_one_letter_code
_entity_poly.pdbx_strand_id
1 'polypeptide(L)'
;MEVDGIQFTDGEFGSLGWAARDTSKPGRDRKDGRECWVLQSSPDVKIGEILKGIKKIGDIREKAKDVLLQDFLNWYDVIENAKIPPVVTAVGHRWGAAFPLPSQEHKEMNSQLIAEKQFVACGDYFGELPGRVEGAYLSGISAADTLCQKIDLCQDS
;
A
#
# COMPACT_ATOMS: atom_id res chain seq x y z
N MET A 1 -14.34 8.74 20.51
CA MET A 1 -14.48 9.41 19.21
C MET A 1 -14.74 8.33 18.17
N GLU A 2 -15.64 8.52 17.20
CA GLU A 2 -15.86 7.53 16.14
C GLU A 2 -14.85 7.80 15.02
N VAL A 3 -13.67 7.20 15.11
CA VAL A 3 -12.60 7.36 14.11
C VAL A 3 -12.75 6.27 13.06
N ASP A 4 -12.87 6.66 11.79
CA ASP A 4 -12.89 5.72 10.66
C ASP A 4 -11.51 5.52 10.02
N GLY A 5 -10.59 6.45 10.28
CA GLY A 5 -9.21 6.33 9.85
C GLY A 5 -8.31 7.35 10.51
N ILE A 6 -7.04 6.98 10.65
CA ILE A 6 -6.01 7.83 11.24
C ILE A 6 -4.70 7.67 10.48
N GLN A 7 -4.05 8.80 10.24
CA GLN A 7 -2.68 8.89 9.80
C GLN A 7 -1.79 9.14 11.01
N PHE A 8 -0.73 8.36 11.15
CA PHE A 8 0.28 8.56 12.18
C PHE A 8 1.44 9.35 11.58
N THR A 9 1.84 10.43 12.27
CA THR A 9 3.04 11.20 11.94
C THR A 9 4.08 11.04 13.05
N ASP A 10 5.34 11.28 12.71
CA ASP A 10 6.43 11.46 13.67
C ASP A 10 6.81 10.24 14.55
N GLY A 11 6.22 9.07 14.28
CA GLY A 11 6.59 7.81 14.92
C GLY A 11 6.27 7.74 16.41
N GLU A 12 5.36 8.59 16.91
CA GLU A 12 4.87 8.61 18.30
C GLU A 12 4.28 7.25 18.71
N PHE A 13 3.55 6.62 17.79
CA PHE A 13 2.94 5.30 17.99
C PHE A 13 3.71 4.21 17.25
N GLY A 14 5.04 4.21 17.43
CA GLY A 14 5.91 3.14 16.98
C GLY A 14 6.11 3.11 15.46
N SER A 15 5.72 2.00 14.84
CA SER A 15 5.90 1.70 13.42
C SER A 15 4.68 2.00 12.55
N LEU A 16 3.57 2.47 13.13
CA LEU A 16 2.34 2.73 12.39
C LEU A 16 2.48 3.92 11.43
N GLY A 17 1.95 3.76 10.23
CA GLY A 17 1.84 4.82 9.22
C GLY A 17 0.39 5.26 9.06
N TRP A 18 -0.53 4.32 8.87
CA TRP A 18 -1.97 4.61 8.92
C TRP A 18 -2.75 3.42 9.44
N ALA A 19 -3.95 3.70 9.93
CA ALA A 19 -4.95 2.70 10.23
C ALA A 19 -6.31 3.14 9.68
N ALA A 20 -7.16 2.20 9.29
CA ALA A 20 -8.57 2.49 9.04
C ALA A 20 -9.48 1.37 9.50
N ARG A 21 -10.66 1.79 9.94
CA ARG A 21 -11.79 0.93 10.22
C ARG A 21 -12.36 0.45 8.90
N ASP A 22 -12.05 -0.79 8.53
CA ASP A 22 -12.48 -1.36 7.26
C ASP A 22 -14.00 -1.54 7.21
N THR A 23 -14.61 -1.81 8.36
CA THR A 23 -16.05 -2.00 8.51
C THR A 23 -16.87 -0.74 8.23
N SER A 24 -16.31 0.47 8.35
CA SER A 24 -17.04 1.70 8.02
C SER A 24 -16.99 2.08 6.55
N LYS A 25 -16.27 1.33 5.72
CA LYS A 25 -16.28 1.55 4.27
C LYS A 25 -17.63 1.13 3.67
N PRO A 26 -18.13 1.84 2.65
CA PRO A 26 -19.42 1.52 2.02
C PRO A 26 -19.53 0.05 1.61
N GLY A 27 -20.62 -0.60 2.03
CA GLY A 27 -20.90 -1.99 1.72
C GLY A 27 -20.10 -3.02 2.53
N ARG A 28 -19.33 -2.60 3.55
CA ARG A 28 -18.57 -3.49 4.45
C ARG A 28 -19.16 -3.62 5.85
N ASP A 29 -20.36 -3.09 6.06
CA ASP A 29 -21.09 -3.21 7.31
C ASP A 29 -21.26 -4.66 7.73
N ARG A 30 -21.07 -4.94 9.03
CA ARG A 30 -21.16 -6.29 9.57
C ARG A 30 -22.34 -6.43 10.52
N LYS A 31 -23.10 -7.51 10.36
CA LYS A 31 -24.25 -7.85 11.22
C LYS A 31 -23.86 -8.54 12.52
N ASP A 32 -22.62 -9.02 12.64
CA ASP A 32 -22.12 -9.74 13.81
C ASP A 32 -21.56 -8.81 14.90
N GLY A 33 -21.66 -7.50 14.71
CA GLY A 33 -21.16 -6.49 15.65
C GLY A 33 -19.64 -6.44 15.79
N ARG A 34 -18.89 -7.16 14.94
CA ARG A 34 -17.43 -7.15 14.94
C ARG A 34 -16.92 -6.02 14.06
N GLU A 35 -15.76 -5.50 14.44
CA GLU A 35 -15.03 -4.53 13.63
C GLU A 35 -13.78 -5.17 13.02
N CYS A 36 -13.42 -4.68 11.83
CA CYS A 36 -12.17 -5.01 11.18
C CYS A 36 -11.38 -3.72 10.97
N TRP A 37 -10.10 -3.76 11.33
CA TRP A 37 -9.16 -2.67 11.17
C TRP A 37 -8.01 -3.12 10.26
N VAL A 38 -7.61 -2.25 9.34
CA VAL A 38 -6.42 -2.41 8.53
C VAL A 38 -5.35 -1.50 9.09
N LEU A 39 -4.19 -2.07 9.39
CA LEU A 39 -3.02 -1.36 9.90
C LEU A 39 -1.92 -1.44 8.85
N GLN A 40 -1.27 -0.32 8.55
CA GLN A 40 -0.09 -0.28 7.72
C GLN A 40 1.05 0.38 8.48
N SER A 41 2.24 -0.18 8.33
CA SER A 41 3.45 0.47 8.81
C SER A 41 3.75 1.74 8.02
N SER A 42 4.41 2.69 8.67
CA SER A 42 5.11 3.76 7.98
C SER A 42 6.22 3.16 7.09
N PRO A 43 6.64 3.82 6.00
CA PRO A 43 7.85 3.44 5.26
C PRO A 43 9.14 3.72 6.05
N ASP A 44 9.05 4.02 7.35
CA ASP A 44 10.17 4.38 8.19
C ASP A 44 11.09 3.19 8.51
N VAL A 45 12.31 3.54 8.94
CA VAL A 45 13.39 2.58 9.16
C VAL A 45 13.08 1.62 10.32
N LYS A 46 12.22 2.02 11.28
CA LYS A 46 11.94 1.25 12.51
C LYS A 46 11.42 -0.15 12.22
N ILE A 47 10.36 -0.30 11.40
CA ILE A 47 9.84 -1.63 11.09
C ILE A 47 10.86 -2.46 10.29
N GLY A 48 11.61 -1.81 9.39
CA GLY A 48 12.68 -2.43 8.64
C GLY A 48 13.80 -2.99 9.54
N GLU A 49 14.17 -2.25 10.59
CA GLU A 49 15.14 -2.66 11.59
C GLU A 49 14.65 -3.82 12.45
N ILE A 50 13.39 -3.78 12.90
CA ILE A 50 12.78 -4.86 13.69
C ILE A 50 12.74 -6.17 12.88
N LEU A 51 12.46 -6.07 11.58
CA LEU A 51 12.37 -7.22 10.69
C LEU A 51 13.74 -7.68 10.15
N LYS A 52 14.81 -6.91 10.42
CA LYS A 52 16.16 -7.18 9.91
C LYS A 52 16.66 -8.53 10.42
N GLY A 53 17.18 -9.34 9.50
CA GLY A 53 17.73 -10.67 9.82
C GLY A 53 16.72 -11.81 9.83
N ILE A 54 15.41 -11.52 9.79
CA ILE A 54 14.38 -12.54 9.60
C ILE A 54 14.36 -12.95 8.12
N LYS A 55 14.65 -14.23 7.84
CA LYS A 55 14.76 -14.71 6.45
C LYS A 55 13.48 -15.35 5.92
N LYS A 56 12.68 -15.97 6.79
CA LYS A 56 11.45 -16.65 6.40
C LYS A 56 10.32 -15.63 6.28
N ILE A 57 9.65 -15.61 5.13
CA ILE A 57 8.56 -14.66 4.86
C ILE A 57 7.37 -14.82 5.83
N GLY A 58 7.09 -16.05 6.29
CA GLY A 58 6.08 -16.32 7.30
C GLY A 58 6.39 -15.61 8.62
N ASP A 59 7.61 -15.79 9.12
CA ASP A 59 8.08 -15.15 10.35
C ASP A 59 8.09 -13.62 10.25
N ILE A 60 8.39 -13.07 9.06
CA ILE A 60 8.29 -11.61 8.81
C ILE A 60 6.83 -11.13 8.95
N ARG A 61 5.88 -11.86 8.37
CA ARG A 61 4.45 -11.51 8.42
C ARG A 61 3.92 -11.57 9.86
N GLU A 62 4.25 -12.61 10.59
CA GLU A 62 3.86 -12.75 11.99
C GLU A 62 4.46 -11.65 12.86
N LYS A 63 5.77 -11.38 12.70
CA LYS A 63 6.44 -10.34 13.48
C LYS A 63 5.88 -8.94 13.17
N ALA A 64 5.66 -8.63 11.90
CA ALA A 64 5.06 -7.35 11.51
C ALA A 64 3.64 -7.18 12.05
N LYS A 65 2.83 -8.25 11.99
CA LYS A 65 1.48 -8.28 12.57
C LYS A 65 1.50 -8.00 14.07
N ASP A 66 2.38 -8.68 14.83
CA ASP A 66 2.47 -8.49 16.28
C ASP A 66 2.90 -7.06 16.65
N VAL A 67 3.88 -6.49 15.95
CA VAL A 67 4.37 -5.12 16.19
C VAL A 67 3.27 -4.09 15.91
N LEU A 68 2.67 -4.12 14.73
CA LEU A 68 1.66 -3.14 14.35
C LEU A 68 0.40 -3.26 15.20
N LEU A 69 0.02 -4.49 15.57
CA LEU A 69 -1.09 -4.70 16.50
C LEU A 69 -0.77 -4.06 17.84
N GLN A 70 0.39 -4.34 18.44
CA GLN A 70 0.76 -3.75 19.73
C GLN A 70 0.81 -2.23 19.69
N ASP A 71 1.40 -1.65 18.64
CA ASP A 71 1.45 -0.20 18.45
C ASP A 71 0.03 0.41 18.36
N PHE A 72 -0.89 -0.28 17.69
CA PHE A 72 -2.28 0.18 17.56
C PHE A 72 -3.05 0.08 18.89
N LEU A 73 -2.87 -1.02 19.64
CA LEU A 73 -3.49 -1.17 20.96
C LEU A 73 -2.99 -0.09 21.92
N ASN A 74 -1.68 0.23 21.88
CA ASN A 74 -1.09 1.29 22.70
C ASN A 74 -1.67 2.67 22.34
N TRP A 75 -1.76 2.98 21.04
CA TRP A 75 -2.36 4.23 20.58
C TRP A 75 -3.79 4.41 21.07
N TYR A 76 -4.61 3.38 20.88
CA TYR A 76 -6.03 3.45 21.21
C TYR A 76 -6.24 3.59 22.73
N ASP A 77 -5.44 2.92 23.56
CA ASP A 77 -5.49 3.05 25.03
C ASP A 77 -5.20 4.49 25.47
N VAL A 78 -4.18 5.13 24.87
CA VAL A 78 -3.81 6.52 25.19
C VAL A 78 -4.84 7.55 24.71
N ILE A 79 -5.36 7.40 23.49
CA ILE A 79 -6.15 8.44 22.83
C ILE A 79 -7.65 8.30 23.09
N GLU A 80 -8.18 7.08 23.04
CA GLU A 80 -9.62 6.85 23.25
C GLU A 80 -9.96 6.59 24.71
N ASN A 81 -8.96 6.36 25.57
CA ASN A 81 -9.12 6.01 26.99
C ASN A 81 -10.18 4.90 27.17
N ALA A 82 -10.19 3.97 26.22
CA ALA A 82 -11.21 2.95 26.07
C ALA A 82 -10.56 1.58 25.90
N LYS A 83 -11.10 0.58 26.61
CA LYS A 83 -10.64 -0.79 26.46
C LYS A 83 -11.13 -1.35 25.13
N ILE A 84 -10.19 -1.70 24.25
CA ILE A 84 -10.50 -2.40 23.02
C ILE A 84 -11.04 -3.80 23.37
N PRO A 85 -12.13 -4.25 22.73
CA PRO A 85 -12.55 -5.64 22.85
C PRO A 85 -11.42 -6.62 22.47
N PRO A 86 -11.43 -7.85 22.99
CA PRO A 86 -10.43 -8.85 22.63
C PRO A 86 -10.30 -9.03 21.12
N VAL A 87 -9.07 -9.02 20.61
CA VAL A 87 -8.77 -9.26 19.19
C VAL A 87 -9.14 -10.70 18.85
N VAL A 88 -10.15 -10.88 18.01
CA VAL A 88 -10.63 -12.22 17.61
C VAL A 88 -9.72 -12.88 16.58
N THR A 89 -9.14 -12.09 15.68
CA THR A 89 -8.21 -12.56 14.65
C THR A 89 -7.29 -11.42 14.19
N ALA A 90 -6.06 -11.75 13.82
CA ALA A 90 -5.11 -10.83 13.22
C ALA A 90 -4.30 -11.58 12.14
N VAL A 91 -4.07 -10.93 10.99
CA VAL A 91 -3.35 -11.54 9.85
C VAL A 91 -2.31 -10.56 9.34
N GLY A 92 -1.07 -11.03 9.20
CA GLY A 92 0.04 -10.25 8.66
C GLY A 92 0.20 -10.43 7.15
N HIS A 93 0.43 -9.32 6.44
CA HIS A 93 0.84 -9.34 5.03
C HIS A 93 2.06 -8.44 4.80
N ARG A 94 2.95 -8.85 3.89
CA ARG A 94 4.12 -8.05 3.46
C ARG A 94 4.08 -7.81 1.97
N TRP A 95 4.00 -6.53 1.60
CA TRP A 95 4.12 -6.05 0.23
C TRP A 95 5.58 -5.65 -0.04
N GLY A 96 6.32 -6.47 -0.79
CA GLY A 96 7.77 -6.28 -0.97
C GLY A 96 8.17 -5.09 -1.86
N ALA A 97 7.26 -4.61 -2.69
CA ALA A 97 7.41 -3.45 -3.57
C ALA A 97 6.11 -2.63 -3.55
N ALA A 98 5.66 -2.26 -2.35
CA ALA A 98 4.34 -1.67 -2.13
C ALA A 98 4.17 -0.28 -2.78
N PHE A 99 5.21 0.54 -2.71
CA PHE A 99 5.22 1.89 -3.24
C PHE A 99 6.57 2.14 -3.91
N PRO A 100 6.61 2.46 -5.21
CA PRO A 100 7.84 2.83 -5.88
C PRO A 100 8.40 4.12 -5.30
N LEU A 101 9.72 4.17 -5.15
CA LEU A 101 10.39 5.45 -4.91
C LEU A 101 10.31 6.27 -6.21
N PRO A 102 9.98 7.57 -6.14
CA PRO A 102 9.99 8.43 -7.33
C PRO A 102 11.37 8.40 -7.98
N SER A 103 11.51 7.78 -9.15
CA SER A 103 12.72 7.91 -9.97
C SER A 103 12.56 9.11 -10.89
N GLN A 104 13.63 9.88 -11.11
CA GLN A 104 13.59 10.96 -12.09
C GLN A 104 13.42 10.41 -13.52
N GLU A 105 13.99 9.23 -13.79
CA GLU A 105 13.98 8.58 -15.09
C GLU A 105 12.57 8.29 -15.63
N HIS A 106 11.64 7.90 -14.75
CA HIS A 106 10.28 7.52 -15.17
C HIS A 106 9.24 8.61 -14.93
N LYS A 107 9.65 9.76 -14.40
CA LYS A 107 8.72 10.85 -14.05
C LYS A 107 8.17 11.57 -15.28
N GLU A 108 9.00 11.72 -16.32
CA GLU A 108 8.68 12.49 -17.52
C GLU A 108 7.94 11.66 -18.59
N MET A 109 7.71 10.37 -18.32
CA MET A 109 7.05 9.46 -19.25
C MET A 109 5.99 8.62 -18.55
N ASN A 110 4.84 8.44 -19.21
CA ASN A 110 3.75 7.65 -18.67
C ASN A 110 3.84 6.17 -19.05
N SER A 111 4.60 5.80 -20.08
CA SER A 111 4.87 4.41 -20.44
C SER A 111 6.15 4.33 -21.28
N GLN A 112 6.76 3.15 -21.38
CA GLN A 112 8.00 2.96 -22.14
C GLN A 112 7.83 1.87 -23.20
N LEU A 113 7.94 2.25 -24.47
CA LEU A 113 8.06 1.29 -25.57
C LEU A 113 9.50 0.78 -25.67
N ILE A 114 9.65 -0.54 -25.68
CA ILE A 114 10.88 -1.26 -26.02
C ILE A 114 10.64 -1.93 -27.38
N ALA A 115 10.89 -1.16 -28.44
CA ALA A 115 10.47 -1.49 -29.81
C ALA A 115 11.10 -2.79 -30.31
N GLU A 116 12.38 -3.02 -30.02
CA GLU A 116 13.12 -4.23 -30.43
C GLU A 116 12.54 -5.51 -29.81
N LYS A 117 11.82 -5.35 -28.69
CA LYS A 117 11.17 -6.45 -27.96
C LYS A 117 9.66 -6.50 -28.17
N GLN A 118 9.09 -5.60 -28.99
CA GLN A 118 7.64 -5.44 -29.15
C GLN A 118 6.89 -5.39 -27.81
N PHE A 119 7.46 -4.65 -26.85
CA PHE A 119 7.02 -4.62 -25.47
C PHE A 119 6.77 -3.19 -25.01
N VAL A 120 5.70 -2.94 -24.24
CA VAL A 120 5.44 -1.65 -23.61
C VAL A 120 5.35 -1.84 -22.10
N ALA A 121 6.19 -1.12 -21.35
CA ALA A 121 6.14 -1.08 -19.89
C ALA A 121 5.17 0.02 -19.43
N CYS A 122 4.34 -0.31 -18.44
CA CYS A 122 3.47 0.63 -17.74
C CYS A 122 3.32 0.21 -16.27
N GLY A 123 2.81 1.10 -15.44
CA GLY A 123 2.54 0.87 -14.03
C GLY A 123 2.59 2.14 -13.19
N ASP A 124 2.34 1.98 -11.89
CA ASP A 124 2.34 3.05 -10.89
C ASP A 124 3.73 3.67 -10.65
N TYR A 125 4.79 3.12 -11.25
CA TYR A 125 6.15 3.65 -11.18
C TYR A 125 6.50 4.62 -12.34
N PHE A 126 5.55 4.88 -13.24
CA PHE A 126 5.66 5.87 -14.31
C PHE A 126 4.88 7.16 -14.00
N GLY A 127 5.29 8.25 -14.62
CA GLY A 127 4.62 9.54 -14.59
C GLY A 127 4.84 10.35 -13.31
N GLU A 128 4.09 11.44 -13.19
CA GLU A 128 4.23 12.41 -12.09
C GLU A 128 3.56 11.98 -10.78
N LEU A 129 2.75 10.92 -10.81
CA LEU A 129 1.97 10.42 -9.68
C LEU A 129 2.42 9.01 -9.23
N PRO A 130 3.71 8.82 -8.87
CA PRO A 130 4.23 7.50 -8.55
C PRO A 130 3.57 6.90 -7.30
N GLY A 131 3.34 5.59 -7.32
CA GLY A 131 2.74 4.82 -6.23
C GLY A 131 1.27 5.13 -5.96
N ARG A 132 0.58 5.78 -6.92
CA ARG A 132 -0.85 6.08 -6.85
C ARG A 132 -1.63 5.26 -7.87
N VAL A 133 -2.86 4.90 -7.52
CA VAL A 133 -3.81 4.24 -8.42
C VAL A 133 -4.04 5.06 -9.69
N GLU A 134 -4.14 6.38 -9.55
CA GLU A 134 -4.30 7.30 -10.68
C GLU A 134 -3.10 7.26 -11.64
N GLY A 135 -1.87 7.25 -11.12
CA GLY A 135 -0.66 7.11 -11.93
C GLY A 135 -0.63 5.79 -12.70
N ALA A 136 -0.98 4.69 -12.04
CA ALA A 136 -1.09 3.37 -12.69
C ALA A 136 -2.10 3.38 -13.85
N TYR A 137 -3.26 3.99 -13.62
CA TYR A 137 -4.33 4.10 -14.61
C TYR A 137 -3.88 4.92 -15.84
N LEU A 138 -3.32 6.11 -15.62
CA LEU A 138 -2.84 6.99 -16.69
C LEU A 138 -1.70 6.33 -17.47
N SER A 139 -0.80 5.64 -16.78
CA SER A 139 0.28 4.87 -17.40
C SER A 139 -0.25 3.75 -18.31
N GLY A 140 -1.28 3.03 -17.86
CA GLY A 140 -1.94 1.99 -18.65
C GLY A 140 -2.61 2.53 -19.92
N ILE A 141 -3.28 3.69 -19.84
CA ILE A 141 -3.83 4.36 -21.02
C ILE A 141 -2.72 4.70 -22.02
N SER A 142 -1.66 5.35 -21.54
CA SER A 142 -0.51 5.73 -22.39
C SER A 142 0.10 4.53 -23.12
N ALA A 143 0.20 3.38 -22.45
CA ALA A 143 0.71 2.17 -23.07
C ALA A 143 -0.23 1.61 -24.14
N ALA A 144 -1.54 1.63 -23.89
CA ALA A 144 -2.55 1.22 -24.86
C ALA A 144 -2.52 2.10 -26.12
N ASP A 145 -2.45 3.43 -25.95
CA ASP A 145 -2.37 4.37 -27.08
C ASP A 145 -1.12 4.12 -27.94
N THR A 146 0.02 3.87 -27.29
CA THR A 146 1.28 3.52 -27.97
C THR A 146 1.15 2.26 -28.81
N LEU A 147 0.43 1.24 -28.31
CA LEU A 147 0.19 0.00 -29.04
C LEU A 147 -0.74 0.21 -30.23
N CYS A 148 -1.84 0.95 -30.05
CA CYS A 148 -2.79 1.25 -31.12
C CYS A 148 -2.09 1.98 -32.28
N GLN A 149 -1.31 3.03 -31.99
CA GLN A 149 -0.55 3.76 -33.00
C GLN A 149 0.42 2.85 -33.77
N LYS A 150 1.08 1.91 -33.09
CA LYS A 150 1.99 0.94 -33.72
C LYS A 150 1.25 -0.04 -34.63
N ILE A 151 0.07 -0.52 -34.22
CA ILE A 151 -0.74 -1.42 -35.03
C ILE A 151 -1.22 -0.72 -36.29
N ASP A 152 -1.72 0.51 -36.18
CA ASP A 152 -2.21 1.30 -37.31
C ASP A 152 -1.08 1.55 -38.33
N LEU A 153 0.11 1.95 -37.85
CA LEU A 153 1.29 2.12 -38.70
C LEU A 153 1.72 0.84 -39.44
N CYS A 154 1.50 -0.34 -38.85
CA CYS A 154 1.79 -1.62 -39.48
C CYS A 154 0.71 -2.07 -40.47
N GLN A 155 -0.52 -1.55 -40.40
CA GLN A 155 -1.58 -1.87 -41.38
C GLN A 155 -1.46 -1.04 -42.67
N ASP A 156 -0.83 0.13 -42.59
CA ASP A 156 -0.57 1.03 -43.73
C ASP A 156 0.77 0.75 -44.47
N SER A 157 1.51 -0.30 -44.06
CA SER A 157 2.80 -0.74 -44.63
C SER A 157 2.66 -1.93 -45.57
#